data_AF-A0A3B8MIY2-F1
#
_entry.id   AF-A0A3B8MIY2-F1
#
_cell.length_a   1.000
_cell.length_b   1.000
_cell.length_c   1.000
_cell.angle_alpha   90.00
_cell.angle_beta   90.00
_cell.angle_gamma   90.00
#
_symmetry.space_group_name_H-M   'P 1'
#
loop_
_entity.id
_entity.type
_entity.pdbx_description
1 polymer ?
#
loop_
_entity_poly.entity_id
_entity_poly.type
_entity_poly.pdbx_seq_one_letter_code
_entity_poly.pdbx_strand_id
1 'polypeptide(L)'
;MGKEQIAGLVTALKQFVDADESARREGWLSTVNEIADGLRQINGAEVRVSDGGAIPSVQIRIAFVDGMTLMKRLNAHMPSVHANASRVHEDTIVLNPVCLRDGDVGPLVQAFKDVSHPE
;
A
#
# COMPACT_ATOMS: atom_id res chain seq x y z
N MET A 1 -17.71 12.78 47.18
CA MET A 1 -17.05 11.71 46.40
C MET A 1 -18.04 11.16 45.40
N GLY A 2 -18.04 11.63 44.15
CA GLY A 2 -18.93 11.10 43.11
C GLY A 2 -19.07 12.03 41.90
N LYS A 3 -18.90 11.43 40.71
CA LYS A 3 -19.17 11.96 39.36
C LYS A 3 -18.05 12.62 38.54
N GLU A 4 -16.81 12.70 39.03
CA GLU A 4 -15.72 13.29 38.23
C GLU A 4 -14.71 12.30 37.63
N GLN A 5 -14.86 10.99 37.89
CA GLN A 5 -13.90 9.98 37.41
C GLN A 5 -14.23 9.34 36.04
N ILE A 6 -15.37 9.65 35.42
CA ILE A 6 -15.77 9.05 34.12
C ILE A 6 -15.30 9.90 32.91
N ALA A 7 -15.10 11.22 33.07
CA ALA A 7 -14.64 12.09 31.98
C ALA A 7 -13.12 11.97 31.68
N GLY A 8 -12.33 11.54 32.67
CA GLY A 8 -10.87 11.34 32.53
C GLY A 8 -10.49 10.12 31.68
N LEU A 9 -11.26 9.03 31.78
CA LEU A 9 -11.00 7.81 31.01
C LEU A 9 -11.29 7.99 29.51
N VAL A 10 -12.36 8.70 29.17
CA VAL A 10 -12.74 8.96 27.76
C VAL A 10 -11.76 9.91 27.09
N THR A 11 -11.22 10.90 27.80
CA THR A 11 -10.28 11.87 27.25
C THR A 11 -8.89 11.26 27.04
N ALA A 12 -8.39 10.49 28.01
CA ALA A 12 -7.12 9.79 27.88
C ALA A 12 -7.15 8.73 26.76
N LEU A 13 -8.27 8.01 26.61
CA LEU A 13 -8.41 7.01 25.54
C LEU A 13 -8.45 7.66 24.15
N LYS A 14 -9.14 8.80 23.98
CA LYS A 14 -9.17 9.53 22.71
C LYS A 14 -7.79 10.05 22.30
N GLN A 15 -7.07 10.69 23.22
CA GLN A 15 -5.72 11.20 22.93
C GLN A 15 -4.72 10.07 22.63
N PHE A 16 -4.87 8.91 23.28
CA PHE A 16 -4.02 7.76 23.00
C PHE A 16 -4.35 7.11 21.65
N VAL A 17 -5.63 7.02 21.28
CA VAL A 17 -6.08 6.49 19.98
C VAL A 17 -5.63 7.41 18.84
N ASP A 18 -5.77 8.73 18.98
CA ASP A 18 -5.37 9.70 17.96
C ASP A 18 -3.84 9.71 17.73
N ALA A 19 -3.05 9.57 18.80
CA ALA A 19 -1.59 9.47 18.72
C ALA A 19 -1.13 8.14 18.05
N ASP A 20 -1.78 7.02 18.34
CA ASP A 20 -1.49 5.73 17.71
C ASP A 20 -1.92 5.70 16.23
N GLU A 21 -3.04 6.35 15.88
CA GLU A 21 -3.51 6.45 14.50
C GLU A 21 -2.58 7.32 13.64
N SER A 22 -2.14 8.47 14.16
CA SER A 22 -1.20 9.35 13.45
C SER A 22 0.16 8.68 13.23
N ALA A 23 0.74 8.08 14.27
CA ALA A 23 2.00 7.34 14.17
C ALA A 23 1.91 6.16 13.18
N ARG A 24 0.79 5.43 13.20
CA ARG A 24 0.52 4.34 12.25
C ARG A 24 0.40 4.85 10.82
N ARG A 25 -0.34 5.95 10.61
CA ARG A 25 -0.51 6.56 9.30
C ARG A 25 0.81 7.07 8.73
N GLU A 26 1.67 7.67 9.55
CA GLU A 26 3.02 8.09 9.16
C GLU A 26 3.88 6.90 8.72
N GLY A 27 3.87 5.80 9.50
CA GLY A 27 4.55 4.56 9.13
C GLY A 27 4.06 4.01 7.80
N TRP A 28 2.73 3.93 7.62
CA TRP A 28 2.12 3.51 6.36
C TRP A 28 2.47 4.41 5.17
N LEU A 29 2.52 5.72 5.38
CA LEU A 29 2.91 6.66 4.33
C LEU A 29 4.37 6.47 3.94
N SER A 30 5.26 6.21 4.91
CA SER A 30 6.65 5.86 4.66
C SER A 30 6.77 4.59 3.81
N THR A 31 6.06 3.52 4.18
CA THR A 31 6.04 2.27 3.42
C THR A 31 5.51 2.47 2.00
N VAL A 32 4.43 3.24 1.84
CA VAL A 32 3.83 3.55 0.52
C VAL A 32 4.79 4.32 -0.36
N ASN A 33 5.54 5.29 0.20
CA ASN A 33 6.56 6.03 -0.54
C ASN A 33 7.72 5.12 -0.97
N GLU A 34 8.18 4.23 -0.09
CA GLU A 34 9.24 3.26 -0.41
C GLU A 34 8.83 2.33 -1.57
N ILE A 35 7.60 1.80 -1.53
CA ILE A 35 7.04 1.01 -2.63
C ILE A 35 7.02 1.85 -3.92
N ALA A 36 6.49 3.07 -3.85
CA ALA A 36 6.38 3.93 -5.02
C ALA A 36 7.74 4.22 -5.65
N ASP A 37 8.77 4.49 -4.85
CA ASP A 37 10.13 4.77 -5.33
C ASP A 37 10.75 3.54 -5.99
N GLY A 38 10.56 2.35 -5.41
CA GLY A 38 11.01 1.10 -6.02
C GLY A 38 10.32 0.78 -7.35
N LEU A 39 9.01 1.03 -7.42
CA LEU A 39 8.20 0.79 -8.61
C LEU A 39 8.46 1.79 -9.73
N ARG A 40 8.79 3.05 -9.42
CA ARG A 40 9.18 4.08 -10.40
C ARG A 40 10.42 3.72 -11.21
N GLN A 41 11.21 2.75 -10.74
CA GLN A 41 12.38 2.24 -11.46
C GLN A 41 12.02 1.26 -12.60
N ILE A 42 10.76 0.83 -12.69
CA ILE A 42 10.30 -0.07 -13.74
C ILE A 42 10.06 0.72 -15.03
N ASN A 43 10.60 0.25 -16.15
CA ASN A 43 10.42 0.91 -17.44
C ASN A 43 8.94 0.95 -17.84
N GLY A 44 8.45 2.13 -18.21
CA GLY A 44 7.06 2.34 -18.58
C GLY A 44 6.07 2.29 -17.41
N ALA A 45 6.55 2.32 -16.16
CA ALA A 45 5.67 2.40 -14.99
C ALA A 45 5.19 3.83 -14.72
N GLU A 46 3.87 3.99 -14.62
CA GLU A 46 3.21 5.19 -14.13
C GLU A 46 2.75 4.93 -12.69
N VAL A 47 3.37 5.63 -11.74
CA VAL A 47 3.17 5.40 -10.29
C VAL A 47 2.62 6.65 -9.62
N ARG A 48 1.47 6.51 -8.95
CA ARG A 48 0.84 7.58 -8.16
C ARG A 48 0.63 7.15 -6.72
N VAL A 49 1.06 8.00 -5.79
CA VAL A 49 0.73 7.86 -4.36
C VAL A 49 -0.58 8.58 -4.09
N SER A 50 -1.48 7.93 -3.35
CA SER A 50 -2.74 8.51 -2.89
C SER A 50 -2.81 8.41 -1.37
N ASP A 51 -2.69 9.56 -0.69
CA ASP A 51 -2.62 9.68 0.77
C ASP A 51 -3.87 10.34 1.39
N GLY A 52 -4.81 10.81 0.58
CA GLY A 52 -6.03 11.49 1.05
C GLY A 52 -7.07 10.61 1.75
N GLY A 53 -6.85 9.28 1.79
CA GLY A 53 -7.71 8.33 2.50
C GLY A 53 -7.16 7.95 3.89
N ALA A 54 -7.94 7.16 4.64
CA ALA A 54 -7.53 6.63 5.94
C ALA A 54 -6.28 5.72 5.83
N ILE A 55 -6.15 4.99 4.72
CA ILE A 55 -4.99 4.15 4.40
C ILE A 55 -4.36 4.70 3.11
N PRO A 56 -3.09 5.14 3.13
CA PRO A 56 -2.40 5.56 1.92
C PRO A 56 -2.19 4.37 0.98
N SER A 57 -2.08 4.63 -0.31
CA SER A 57 -1.93 3.58 -1.33
C SER A 57 -1.06 4.02 -2.49
N VAL A 58 -0.51 3.03 -3.21
CA VAL A 58 0.16 3.21 -4.49
C VAL A 58 -0.74 2.68 -5.60
N GLN A 59 -0.90 3.47 -6.66
CA GLN A 59 -1.49 3.03 -7.92
C GLN A 59 -0.37 2.90 -8.94
N ILE A 60 -0.32 1.76 -9.63
CA ILE A 60 0.65 1.52 -10.70
C ILE A 60 -0.05 1.03 -11.96
N ARG A 61 0.38 1.58 -13.09
CA ARG A 61 0.13 1.09 -14.46
C ARG A 61 1.48 0.85 -15.14
N ILE A 62 1.55 -0.15 -16.02
CA ILE A 62 2.75 -0.43 -16.82
C ILE A 62 2.36 -0.40 -18.30
N ALA A 63 3.04 0.41 -19.11
CA ALA A 63 2.62 0.72 -20.48
C ALA A 63 2.47 -0.49 -21.43
N PHE A 64 3.22 -1.57 -21.19
CA PHE A 64 3.31 -2.73 -22.10
C PHE A 64 2.59 -3.98 -21.60
N VAL A 65 1.86 -3.89 -20.48
CA VAL A 65 1.09 -5.01 -19.92
C VAL A 65 -0.21 -4.51 -19.32
N ASP A 66 -1.34 -5.10 -19.73
CA ASP A 66 -2.64 -4.77 -19.17
C ASP A 66 -2.75 -5.22 -17.70
N GLY A 67 -3.65 -4.59 -16.95
CA GLY A 67 -3.77 -4.82 -15.51
C GLY A 67 -4.14 -6.27 -15.17
N MET A 68 -4.97 -6.92 -16.00
CA MET A 68 -5.42 -8.30 -15.75
C MET A 68 -4.28 -9.28 -15.94
N THR A 69 -3.48 -9.11 -17.00
CA THR A 69 -2.29 -9.90 -17.27
C THR A 69 -1.23 -9.69 -16.18
N LEU A 70 -0.97 -8.44 -15.78
CA LEU A 70 -0.05 -8.13 -14.71
C LEU A 70 -0.47 -8.80 -13.38
N MET A 71 -1.75 -8.67 -13.00
CA MET A 71 -2.29 -9.31 -11.80
C MET A 71 -2.16 -10.84 -11.84
N LYS A 72 -2.44 -11.47 -12.99
CA LYS A 72 -2.28 -12.92 -13.15
C LYS A 72 -0.82 -13.35 -12.97
N ARG A 73 0.13 -12.61 -13.54
CA ARG A 73 1.56 -12.90 -13.41
C ARG A 73 2.04 -12.73 -11.97
N LEU A 74 1.62 -11.66 -11.29
CA LEU A 74 1.90 -11.44 -9.86
C LEU A 74 1.35 -12.58 -8.98
N ASN A 75 0.14 -13.04 -9.26
CA ASN A 75 -0.47 -14.17 -8.55
C ASN A 75 0.28 -15.50 -8.80
N ALA A 76 0.88 -15.66 -9.98
CA ALA A 76 1.64 -16.86 -10.37
C ALA A 76 3.13 -16.79 -10.00
N HIS A 77 3.63 -15.62 -9.61
CA HIS A 77 5.01 -15.42 -9.15
C HIS A 77 5.28 -16.12 -7.81
N MET A 78 6.56 -16.33 -7.47
CA MET A 78 7.00 -16.88 -6.18
C MET A 78 8.04 -15.94 -5.54
N PRO A 79 7.70 -15.22 -4.44
CA PRO A 79 6.43 -15.28 -3.70
C PRO A 79 5.27 -14.66 -4.50
N SER A 80 4.06 -15.17 -4.26
CA SER A 80 2.86 -14.63 -4.91
C SER A 80 2.49 -13.28 -4.31
N VAL A 81 2.06 -12.36 -5.17
CA VAL A 81 1.60 -11.02 -4.77
C VAL A 81 0.13 -10.89 -5.11
N HIS A 82 -0.72 -10.81 -4.08
CA HIS A 82 -2.15 -10.59 -4.22
C HIS A 82 -2.48 -9.12 -3.91
N ALA A 83 -2.78 -8.35 -4.95
CA ALA A 83 -3.07 -6.93 -4.86
C ALA A 83 -4.57 -6.62 -5.00
N ASN A 84 -4.95 -5.37 -4.72
CA ASN A 84 -6.34 -4.93 -4.85
C ASN A 84 -6.70 -4.80 -6.34
N ALA A 85 -7.72 -5.58 -6.76
CA ALA A 85 -8.19 -5.67 -8.14
C ALA A 85 -9.26 -4.64 -8.54
N SER A 86 -9.62 -3.70 -7.67
CA SER A 86 -10.73 -2.74 -7.91
C SER A 86 -10.61 -1.94 -9.21
N ARG A 87 -9.38 -1.66 -9.67
CA ARG A 87 -9.10 -0.89 -10.90
C ARG A 87 -8.33 -1.67 -11.96
N VAL A 88 -8.32 -3.00 -11.85
CA VAL A 88 -7.57 -3.85 -12.79
C VAL A 88 -8.06 -3.70 -14.23
N HIS A 89 -9.36 -3.38 -14.41
CA HIS A 89 -9.99 -3.11 -15.71
C HIS A 89 -9.59 -1.75 -16.32
N GLU A 90 -8.95 -0.88 -15.54
CA GLU A 90 -8.36 0.40 -15.95
C GLU A 90 -6.83 0.28 -16.07
N ASP A 91 -6.30 -0.93 -16.21
CA ASP A 91 -4.87 -1.25 -16.22
C ASP A 91 -4.11 -0.75 -14.98
N THR A 92 -4.81 -0.65 -13.85
CA THR A 92 -4.27 -0.07 -12.62
C THR A 92 -4.32 -1.08 -11.48
N ILE A 93 -3.16 -1.36 -10.90
CA ILE A 93 -3.03 -2.16 -9.68
C ILE A 93 -2.92 -1.22 -8.48
N VAL A 94 -3.68 -1.51 -7.42
CA VAL A 94 -3.66 -0.72 -6.18
C VAL A 94 -2.98 -1.54 -5.07
N LEU A 95 -2.00 -0.92 -4.42
CA LEU A 95 -1.24 -1.49 -3.30
C LEU A 95 -1.47 -0.63 -2.06
N ASN A 96 -1.64 -1.27 -0.91
CA ASN A 96 -1.71 -0.59 0.38
C ASN A 96 -0.83 -1.33 1.40
N PRO A 97 -0.39 -0.66 2.47
CA PRO A 97 0.62 -1.21 3.37
C PRO A 97 0.06 -2.13 4.45
N VAL A 98 -1.27 -2.32 4.54
CA VAL A 98 -1.93 -2.98 5.68
C VAL A 98 -1.44 -4.41 5.91
N CYS A 99 -1.13 -5.13 4.84
CA CYS A 99 -0.68 -6.52 4.91
C CYS A 99 0.84 -6.69 4.80
N LEU A 100 1.60 -5.60 4.74
CA LEU A 100 3.06 -5.64 4.60
C LEU A 100 3.73 -5.66 5.97
N ARG A 101 4.80 -6.43 6.08
CA ARG A 101 5.71 -6.46 7.21
C ARG A 101 7.02 -5.78 6.84
N ASP A 102 7.81 -5.47 7.84
CA ASP A 102 9.16 -4.95 7.65
C ASP A 102 9.97 -5.92 6.79
N GLY A 103 10.53 -5.40 5.69
CA GLY A 103 11.29 -6.18 4.71
C GLY A 103 10.47 -6.72 3.52
N ASP A 104 9.14 -6.63 3.52
CA ASP A 104 8.32 -7.12 2.39
C ASP A 104 8.37 -6.21 1.16
N VAL A 105 8.74 -4.92 1.32
CA VAL A 105 8.78 -3.94 0.22
C VAL A 105 9.77 -4.35 -0.87
N GLY A 106 10.95 -4.85 -0.50
CA GLY A 106 11.97 -5.30 -1.45
C GLY A 106 11.48 -6.44 -2.35
N PRO A 107 11.05 -7.59 -1.78
CA PRO A 107 10.45 -8.69 -2.53
C PRO A 107 9.22 -8.29 -3.34
N LEU A 108 8.36 -7.41 -2.83
CA LEU A 108 7.21 -6.87 -3.55
C LEU A 108 7.65 -6.13 -4.82
N VAL A 109 8.58 -5.18 -4.70
CA VAL A 109 9.10 -4.41 -5.84
C VAL A 109 9.80 -5.33 -6.84
N GLN A 110 10.54 -6.34 -6.35
CA GLN A 110 11.21 -7.29 -7.21
C GLN A 110 10.22 -8.13 -8.02
N ALA A 111 9.14 -8.62 -7.39
CA ALA A 111 8.10 -9.36 -8.10
C ALA A 111 7.50 -8.53 -9.25
N PHE A 112 7.22 -7.23 -9.03
CA PHE A 112 6.75 -6.34 -10.09
C PHE A 112 7.77 -6.19 -11.22
N LYS A 113 9.06 -6.05 -10.92
CA LYS A 113 10.12 -5.98 -11.94
C LYS A 113 10.11 -7.26 -12.79
N ASP A 114 10.09 -8.42 -12.16
CA ASP A 114 10.20 -9.73 -12.81
C ASP A 114 9.02 -10.04 -13.74
N VAL A 115 7.82 -9.49 -13.46
CA VAL A 115 6.61 -9.76 -14.26
C VAL A 115 6.22 -8.63 -15.23
N SER A 116 6.93 -7.50 -15.19
CA SER A 116 6.63 -6.29 -15.98
C SER A 116 7.09 -6.33 -17.44
N HIS A 117 7.75 -7.41 -17.85
CA HIS A 117 8.31 -7.53 -19.19
C HIS A 117 7.22 -7.74 -20.28
N PRO A 118 7.44 -7.22 -21.50
CA PRO A 118 6.61 -7.56 -22.66
C PRO A 118 6.75 -9.06 -22.96
N GLU A 119 5.71 -9.65 -23.60
CA GLU A 119 5.76 -11.03 -24.11
C GLU A 119 6.72 -11.20 -25.28
#